data_AF-A7SDV9-F1
#
_entry.id   AF-A7SDV9-F1
#
_cell.length_a   1.000
_cell.length_b   1.000
_cell.length_c   1.000
_cell.angle_alpha   90.00
_cell.angle_beta   90.00
_cell.angle_gamma   90.00
#
_symmetry.space_group_name_H-M   'P 1'
#
loop_
_entity.id
_entity.type
_entity.pdbx_description
1 polymer ?
#
loop_
_entity_poly.entity_id
_entity_poly.type
_entity_poly.pdbx_seq_one_letter_code
_entity_poly.pdbx_strand_id
1 'polypeptide(L)'
;GVEDGRITGAQMTASSHKSPSSTPSLARLNNKHIHMVTHGCWWAGVNNIDQWLQIDIGRVVTVSVVATQGNDGIDWWVASYTLGYSLDGTVWSVYQENSVDKLFPGNVDRLSIAFNVLSSPVKAKLIRFQPKGWNLEISLRVEIYQGRTVR
;
A
#
# COMPACT_ATOMS: atom_id res chain seq x y z
N GLY A 1 -3.62 7.81 9.08
CA GLY A 1 -4.38 8.46 8.00
C GLY A 1 -5.24 7.43 7.30
N VAL A 2 -4.59 6.38 6.82
CA VAL A 2 -5.27 5.20 6.29
C VAL A 2 -5.89 4.39 7.44
N GLU A 3 -5.16 4.13 8.53
CA GLU A 3 -5.65 3.36 9.68
C GLU A 3 -6.79 4.07 10.40
N ASP A 4 -6.57 5.34 10.76
CA ASP A 4 -7.52 6.16 11.55
C ASP A 4 -8.74 6.68 10.79
N GLY A 5 -8.92 6.30 9.52
CA GLY A 5 -10.12 6.63 8.75
C GLY A 5 -10.17 8.04 8.15
N ARG A 6 -9.17 8.90 8.39
CA ARG A 6 -9.13 10.25 7.78
C ARG A 6 -9.03 10.21 6.26
N ILE A 7 -8.38 9.17 5.71
CA ILE A 7 -8.47 8.82 4.31
C ILE A 7 -9.70 7.93 4.13
N THR A 8 -10.71 8.44 3.43
CA THR A 8 -11.98 7.73 3.23
C THR A 8 -11.84 6.54 2.28
N GLY A 9 -12.80 5.62 2.27
CA GLY A 9 -12.79 4.49 1.34
C GLY A 9 -12.80 4.90 -0.14
N ALA A 10 -13.45 6.03 -0.47
CA ALA A 10 -13.48 6.58 -1.83
C ALA A 10 -12.11 7.07 -2.32
N GLN A 11 -11.20 7.38 -1.39
CA GLN A 11 -9.82 7.77 -1.68
C GLN A 11 -8.88 6.56 -1.84
N MET A 12 -9.41 5.34 -1.75
CA MET A 12 -8.64 4.11 -1.87
C MET A 12 -9.15 3.34 -3.09
N THR A 13 -8.28 3.13 -4.07
CA THR A 13 -8.60 2.41 -5.32
C THR A 13 -7.54 1.36 -5.60
N ALA A 14 -7.80 0.43 -6.52
CA ALA A 14 -6.81 -0.57 -6.92
C ALA A 14 -7.01 -0.96 -8.39
N SER A 15 -6.01 -1.62 -8.96
CA SER A 15 -6.08 -2.25 -10.29
C SER A 15 -7.23 -3.25 -10.40
N SER A 16 -7.44 -4.03 -9.35
CA SER A 16 -8.47 -5.06 -9.25
C SER A 16 -8.72 -5.42 -7.79
N HIS A 17 -9.76 -6.21 -7.52
CA HIS A 17 -9.99 -6.83 -6.22
C HIS A 17 -10.77 -8.11 -6.44
N LYS A 18 -10.51 -9.14 -5.62
CA LYS A 18 -11.10 -10.47 -5.82
C LYS A 18 -12.59 -10.52 -5.56
N SER A 19 -13.07 -9.78 -4.58
CA SER A 19 -14.47 -9.80 -4.17
C SER A 19 -14.88 -8.51 -3.44
N PRO A 20 -16.19 -8.28 -3.22
CA PRO A 20 -16.68 -7.17 -2.41
C PRO A 20 -16.18 -7.17 -0.96
N SER A 21 -15.73 -8.31 -0.43
CA SER A 21 -15.20 -8.45 0.92
C SER A 21 -13.68 -8.24 1.00
N SER A 22 -13.04 -7.80 -0.09
CA SER A 22 -11.60 -7.55 -0.20
C SER A 22 -11.25 -6.28 -0.99
N THR A 23 -12.12 -5.28 -0.92
CA THR A 23 -11.99 -4.00 -1.61
C THR A 23 -10.76 -3.21 -1.15
N PRO A 24 -10.30 -2.23 -1.94
CA PRO A 24 -9.17 -1.36 -1.56
C PRO A 24 -9.39 -0.64 -0.22
N SER A 25 -10.64 -0.26 0.10
CA SER A 25 -11.01 0.40 1.34
C SER A 25 -10.75 -0.42 2.62
N LEU A 26 -10.55 -1.74 2.47
CA LEU A 26 -10.22 -2.64 3.57
C LEU A 26 -8.71 -2.74 3.81
N ALA A 27 -7.86 -2.16 2.95
CA ALA A 27 -6.41 -2.18 3.08
C ALA A 27 -5.85 -1.25 4.16
N ARG A 28 -6.60 -1.00 5.23
CA ARG A 28 -6.16 -0.15 6.32
C ARG A 28 -5.22 -0.94 7.23
N LEU A 29 -4.11 -0.34 7.64
CA LEU A 29 -3.22 -0.94 8.64
C LEU A 29 -4.02 -1.40 9.86
N ASN A 30 -3.65 -2.55 10.43
CA ASN A 30 -4.30 -3.20 11.57
C ASN A 30 -5.79 -3.57 11.40
N ASN A 31 -6.37 -3.40 10.21
CA ASN A 31 -7.72 -3.87 9.93
C ASN A 31 -7.80 -5.40 10.07
N LYS A 32 -9.00 -5.90 10.37
CA LYS A 32 -9.22 -7.28 10.84
C LYS A 32 -9.99 -8.12 9.85
N HIS A 33 -9.48 -9.33 9.62
CA HIS A 33 -10.20 -10.38 8.94
C HIS A 33 -11.33 -10.87 9.85
N ILE A 34 -12.54 -10.98 9.30
CA ILE A 34 -13.70 -11.53 9.99
C ILE A 34 -14.28 -12.61 9.08
N HIS A 35 -14.26 -13.85 9.55
CA HIS A 35 -14.70 -15.01 8.78
C HIS A 35 -16.11 -14.80 8.22
N MET A 36 -16.29 -15.08 6.92
CA MET A 36 -17.54 -14.88 6.15
C MET A 36 -18.04 -13.42 6.00
N VAL A 37 -17.31 -12.43 6.52
CA VAL A 37 -17.72 -11.01 6.44
C VAL A 37 -16.72 -10.20 5.63
N THR A 38 -15.43 -10.27 5.97
CA THR A 38 -14.38 -9.46 5.34
C THR A 38 -13.03 -10.13 5.40
N HIS A 39 -12.24 -9.97 4.35
CA HIS A 39 -10.84 -10.38 4.36
C HIS A 39 -9.95 -9.44 5.20
N GLY A 40 -10.46 -8.26 5.59
CA GLY A 40 -9.73 -7.30 6.41
C GLY A 40 -8.52 -6.65 5.72
N CYS A 41 -8.38 -6.83 4.41
CA CYS A 41 -7.30 -6.29 3.60
C CYS A 41 -7.78 -6.08 2.15
N TRP A 42 -6.98 -5.40 1.34
CA TRP A 42 -7.11 -5.53 -0.11
C TRP A 42 -6.56 -6.89 -0.54
N TRP A 43 -7.29 -7.60 -1.39
CA TRP A 43 -6.84 -8.82 -2.08
C TRP A 43 -7.05 -8.60 -3.58
N ALA A 44 -5.95 -8.63 -4.34
CA ALA A 44 -6.00 -8.43 -5.78
C ALA A 44 -6.82 -9.53 -6.46
N GLY A 45 -7.47 -9.20 -7.57
CA GLY A 45 -8.25 -10.17 -8.34
C GLY A 45 -7.40 -11.20 -9.08
N VAL A 46 -6.14 -10.84 -9.38
CA VAL A 46 -5.16 -11.64 -10.13
C VAL A 46 -3.78 -11.48 -9.50
N ASN A 47 -3.00 -12.56 -9.45
CA ASN A 47 -1.61 -12.55 -8.98
C ASN A 47 -0.63 -12.32 -10.14
N ASN A 48 -0.40 -11.05 -10.48
CA ASN A 48 0.64 -10.65 -11.43
C ASN A 48 1.28 -9.32 -10.99
N ILE A 49 2.34 -8.90 -11.67
CA ILE A 49 3.14 -7.71 -11.32
C ILE A 49 2.51 -6.37 -11.75
N ASP A 50 1.36 -6.42 -12.42
CA ASP A 50 0.61 -5.25 -12.91
C ASP A 50 -0.41 -4.74 -11.90
N GLN A 51 -0.50 -5.39 -10.73
CA GLN A 51 -1.40 -4.98 -9.67
C GLN A 51 -0.90 -3.73 -8.92
N TRP A 52 -1.84 -2.93 -8.42
CA TRP A 52 -1.53 -1.79 -7.58
C TRP A 52 -2.67 -1.48 -6.61
N LEU A 53 -2.31 -1.01 -5.41
CA LEU A 53 -3.19 -0.37 -4.45
C LEU A 53 -2.84 1.12 -4.38
N GLN A 54 -3.81 1.99 -4.62
CA GLN A 54 -3.63 3.44 -4.68
C GLN A 54 -4.34 4.12 -3.51
N ILE A 55 -3.62 5.06 -2.89
CA ILE A 55 -4.11 5.92 -1.82
C ILE A 55 -4.05 7.37 -2.30
N ASP A 56 -5.20 8.04 -2.36
CA ASP A 56 -5.31 9.49 -2.55
C ASP A 56 -5.32 10.20 -1.18
N ILE A 57 -4.24 10.91 -0.88
CA ILE A 57 -4.06 11.64 0.38
C ILE A 57 -4.98 12.88 0.43
N GLY A 58 -5.55 13.29 -0.70
CA GLY A 58 -6.45 14.44 -0.86
C GLY A 58 -5.73 15.77 -1.04
N ARG A 59 -4.48 15.87 -0.59
CA ARG A 59 -3.60 17.04 -0.78
C ARG A 59 -2.16 16.59 -0.99
N VAL A 60 -1.36 17.45 -1.60
CA VAL A 60 0.09 17.20 -1.73
C VAL A 60 0.74 17.29 -0.35
N VAL A 61 1.43 16.22 0.05
CA VAL A 61 2.21 16.14 1.29
C VAL A 61 3.60 15.58 1.00
N THR A 62 4.52 15.76 1.95
CA THR A 62 5.82 15.07 1.94
C THR A 62 5.66 13.72 2.61
N VAL A 63 5.74 12.64 1.83
CA VAL A 63 5.72 11.25 2.31
C VAL A 63 7.13 10.82 2.64
N SER A 64 7.35 10.29 3.85
CA SER A 64 8.68 9.89 4.33
C SER A 64 8.77 8.45 4.79
N VAL A 65 7.66 7.83 5.19
CA VAL A 65 7.60 6.42 5.59
C VAL A 65 6.32 5.80 5.06
N VAL A 66 6.41 4.55 4.64
CA VAL A 66 5.24 3.70 4.38
C VAL A 66 5.30 2.47 5.26
N ALA A 67 4.14 1.94 5.61
CA ALA A 67 4.03 0.66 6.31
C ALA A 67 3.13 -0.30 5.53
N THR A 68 3.47 -1.59 5.56
CA THR A 68 2.67 -2.67 4.96
C THR A 68 2.44 -3.82 5.96
N GLN A 69 1.33 -4.51 5.79
CA GLN A 69 0.92 -5.72 6.50
C GLN A 69 0.25 -6.69 5.51
N GLY A 70 0.33 -7.99 5.80
CA GLY A 70 -0.42 -9.03 5.08
C GLY A 70 -1.88 -9.14 5.50
N ASN A 71 -2.53 -10.25 5.16
CA ASN A 71 -3.89 -10.58 5.60
C ASN A 71 -3.88 -11.08 7.07
N ASP A 72 -4.71 -10.52 7.95
CA ASP A 72 -4.67 -10.87 9.38
C ASP A 72 -5.06 -12.33 9.69
N GLY A 73 -5.91 -12.93 8.85
CA GLY A 73 -6.52 -14.25 9.09
C GLY A 73 -5.97 -15.38 8.23
N ILE A 74 -5.25 -15.06 7.15
CA ILE A 74 -4.75 -16.03 6.17
C ILE A 74 -3.30 -15.70 5.85
N ASP A 75 -2.47 -16.71 5.61
CA ASP A 75 -1.02 -16.57 5.35
C ASP A 75 -0.73 -16.01 3.94
N TRP A 76 -1.27 -14.83 3.64
CA TRP A 76 -1.12 -14.11 2.37
C TRP A 76 -0.52 -12.73 2.62
N TRP A 77 0.53 -12.39 1.89
CA TRP A 77 1.18 -11.10 2.02
C TRP A 77 2.03 -10.77 0.79
N VAL A 78 2.31 -9.47 0.61
CA VAL A 78 3.29 -8.99 -0.36
C VAL A 78 4.68 -8.99 0.29
N ALA A 79 5.61 -9.72 -0.32
CA ALA A 79 6.99 -9.88 0.15
C ALA A 79 7.94 -8.80 -0.40
N SER A 80 7.62 -8.19 -1.54
CA SER A 80 8.34 -7.05 -2.08
C SER A 80 7.47 -6.20 -3.00
N TYR A 81 7.77 -4.90 -3.09
CA TYR A 81 6.98 -3.96 -3.89
C TYR A 81 7.81 -2.76 -4.34
N THR A 82 7.33 -2.07 -5.37
CA THR A 82 7.77 -0.71 -5.73
C THR A 82 6.70 0.31 -5.33
N LEU A 83 7.10 1.58 -5.23
CA LEU A 83 6.15 2.67 -5.02
C LEU A 83 6.03 3.53 -6.28
N GLY A 84 4.80 3.75 -6.72
CA GLY A 84 4.46 4.82 -7.66
C GLY A 84 3.95 6.03 -6.90
N TYR A 85 4.21 7.23 -7.37
CA TYR A 85 3.67 8.45 -6.77
C TYR A 85 3.30 9.49 -7.83
N SER A 86 2.33 10.33 -7.49
CA SER A 86 1.83 11.38 -8.38
C SER A 86 1.33 12.60 -7.60
N LEU A 87 1.41 13.76 -8.23
CA LEU A 87 0.86 15.02 -7.72
C LEU A 87 -0.59 15.25 -8.18
N ASP A 88 -0.97 14.71 -9.34
CA ASP A 88 -2.23 15.01 -10.02
C ASP A 88 -3.03 13.78 -10.46
N GLY A 89 -2.44 12.59 -10.45
CA GLY A 89 -3.04 11.33 -10.86
C GLY A 89 -2.89 11.00 -12.35
N THR A 90 -2.31 11.92 -13.15
CA THR A 90 -2.08 11.77 -14.58
C THR A 90 -0.64 11.35 -14.88
N VAL A 91 0.33 12.04 -14.30
CA VAL A 91 1.76 11.73 -14.46
C VAL A 91 2.24 10.97 -13.24
N TRP A 92 2.80 9.79 -13.47
CA TRP A 92 3.27 8.90 -12.42
C TRP A 92 4.78 8.72 -12.49
N SER A 93 5.43 8.85 -11.35
CA SER A 93 6.84 8.53 -11.16
C SER A 93 6.97 7.27 -10.34
N VAL A 94 7.98 6.45 -10.64
CA VAL A 94 8.41 5.36 -9.74
C VAL A 94 9.39 5.94 -8.73
N TYR A 95 9.29 5.53 -7.47
CA TYR A 95 10.25 5.91 -6.45
C TYR A 95 11.60 5.23 -6.72
N GLN A 96 12.65 6.03 -6.72
CA GLN A 96 14.00 5.61 -7.04
C GLN A 96 14.96 6.01 -5.93
N GLU A 97 15.98 5.18 -5.71
CA GLU A 97 17.15 5.51 -4.90
C GLU A 97 18.39 5.37 -5.77
N ASN A 98 19.25 6.39 -5.78
CA ASN A 98 20.42 6.44 -6.66
C ASN A 98 20.08 6.21 -8.15
N SER A 99 18.95 6.77 -8.61
CA SER A 99 18.44 6.63 -10.00
C SER A 99 18.04 5.21 -10.41
N VAL A 100 17.83 4.30 -9.43
CA VAL A 100 17.34 2.94 -9.67
C VAL A 100 16.00 2.77 -8.98
N ASP A 101 15.04 2.17 -9.68
CA ASP A 101 13.73 1.80 -9.11
C ASP A 101 13.92 1.01 -7.82
N LYS A 102 13.40 1.56 -6.73
CA LYS A 102 13.58 0.96 -5.42
C LYS A 102 12.61 -0.21 -5.26
N LEU A 103 13.17 -1.41 -5.19
CA LEU A 103 12.47 -2.58 -4.67
C LEU A 103 12.51 -2.55 -3.14
N PHE A 104 11.37 -2.33 -2.51
CA PHE A 104 11.23 -2.38 -1.06
C PHE A 104 11.04 -3.82 -0.58
N PRO A 105 11.70 -4.22 0.53
CA PRO A 105 11.27 -5.40 1.25
C PRO A 105 9.88 -5.16 1.85
N GLY A 106 8.97 -6.08 1.61
CA GLY A 106 7.62 -6.08 2.18
C GLY A 106 7.57 -6.88 3.47
N ASN A 107 6.52 -7.70 3.59
CA ASN A 107 6.27 -8.51 4.76
C ASN A 107 6.93 -9.90 4.65
N VAL A 108 7.25 -10.48 5.79
CA VAL A 108 7.77 -11.85 5.92
C VAL A 108 6.74 -12.81 6.51
N ASP A 109 5.64 -12.28 7.00
CA ASP A 109 4.51 -12.99 7.57
C ASP A 109 3.22 -12.16 7.40
N ARG A 110 2.10 -12.67 7.89
CA ARG A 110 0.78 -12.06 7.71
C ARG A 110 0.45 -10.92 8.70
N LEU A 111 1.14 -10.85 9.84
CA LEU A 111 0.76 -10.02 11.00
C LEU A 111 1.70 -8.83 11.24
N SER A 112 3.01 -9.03 11.11
CA SER A 112 4.04 -8.06 11.42
C SER A 112 3.95 -6.84 10.49
N ILE A 113 4.11 -5.65 11.07
CA ILE A 113 4.16 -4.40 10.30
C ILE A 113 5.58 -4.22 9.75
N ALA A 114 5.70 -4.15 8.43
CA ALA A 114 6.95 -3.79 7.76
C ALA A 114 6.97 -2.28 7.52
N PHE A 115 7.92 -1.57 8.12
CA PHE A 115 8.13 -0.14 7.90
C PHE A 115 9.27 0.09 6.92
N ASN A 116 9.05 0.97 5.95
CA ASN A 116 10.05 1.40 4.99
C ASN A 116 10.17 2.92 5.00
N VAL A 117 11.33 3.41 5.43
CA VAL A 117 11.69 4.84 5.38
C VAL A 117 12.18 5.16 3.97
N LEU A 118 11.64 6.21 3.37
CA LEU A 118 12.10 6.73 2.09
C LEU A 118 13.36 7.56 2.35
N SER A 119 14.52 7.09 1.84
CA SER A 119 15.79 7.84 1.97
C SER A 119 15.69 9.26 1.43
N SER A 120 14.87 9.45 0.39
CA SER A 120 14.50 10.76 -0.14
C SER A 120 12.98 10.95 -0.06
N PRO A 121 12.45 11.65 0.96
CA PRO A 121 11.01 11.91 1.07
C PRO A 121 10.44 12.57 -0.20
N VAL A 122 9.28 12.11 -0.67
CA VAL A 122 8.68 12.58 -1.93
C VAL A 122 7.45 13.43 -1.69
N LYS A 123 7.24 14.45 -2.53
CA LYS A 123 5.97 15.15 -2.60
C LYS A 123 4.97 14.32 -3.39
N ALA A 124 3.84 14.00 -2.79
CA ALA A 124 2.80 13.19 -3.42
C ALA A 124 1.42 13.61 -2.94
N LYS A 125 0.45 13.58 -3.83
CA LYS A 125 -0.98 13.51 -3.49
C LYS A 125 -1.47 12.06 -3.55
N LEU A 126 -0.94 11.28 -4.49
CA LEU A 126 -1.29 9.87 -4.65
C LEU A 126 -0.05 8.99 -4.49
N ILE A 127 -0.21 7.86 -3.81
CA ILE A 127 0.80 6.80 -3.69
C ILE A 127 0.19 5.48 -4.19
N ARG A 128 0.93 4.73 -4.99
CA ARG A 128 0.64 3.37 -5.42
C ARG A 128 1.62 2.40 -4.80
N PHE A 129 1.13 1.40 -4.09
CA PHE A 129 1.88 0.21 -3.71
C PHE A 129 1.76 -0.80 -4.85
N GLN A 130 2.87 -1.19 -5.46
CA GLN A 130 2.92 -2.04 -6.65
C GLN A 130 3.65 -3.36 -6.32
N PRO A 131 2.93 -4.45 -6.01
CA PRO A 131 3.53 -5.73 -5.64
C PRO A 131 4.46 -6.28 -6.72
N LYS A 132 5.61 -6.82 -6.29
CA LYS A 132 6.62 -7.47 -7.16
C LYS A 132 6.95 -8.90 -6.74
N GLY A 133 6.69 -9.25 -5.48
CA GLY A 133 6.72 -10.62 -4.97
C GLY A 133 5.74 -10.77 -3.82
N TRP A 134 5.18 -11.97 -3.66
CA TRP A 134 4.15 -12.26 -2.66
C TRP A 134 4.20 -13.73 -2.22
N ASN A 135 3.66 -13.99 -1.04
CA ASN A 135 3.38 -15.35 -0.57
C ASN A 135 1.93 -15.70 -0.88
N LEU A 136 1.75 -16.71 -1.74
CA LEU A 136 0.47 -17.27 -2.20
C LEU A 136 -0.44 -16.27 -2.95
N GLU A 137 -0.88 -15.19 -2.29
CA GLU A 137 -1.83 -14.20 -2.83
C GLU A 137 -1.35 -12.77 -2.56
N ILE A 138 -1.64 -11.85 -3.49
CA ILE A 138 -1.39 -10.42 -3.30
C ILE A 138 -2.42 -9.86 -2.32
N SER A 139 -1.99 -9.65 -1.08
CA SER A 139 -2.80 -9.02 -0.03
C SER A 139 -2.03 -7.91 0.69
N LEU A 140 -2.66 -6.75 0.89
CA LEU A 140 -2.08 -5.62 1.60
C LEU A 140 -3.05 -4.97 2.59
N ARG A 141 -2.49 -4.58 3.73
CA ARG A 141 -2.92 -3.48 4.59
C ARG A 141 -1.77 -2.46 4.63
N VAL A 142 -2.07 -1.16 4.61
CA VAL A 142 -1.04 -0.11 4.47
C VAL A 142 -1.29 1.12 5.35
N GLU A 143 -0.23 1.88 5.59
CA GLU A 143 -0.26 3.24 6.13
C GLU A 143 0.81 4.12 5.47
N ILE A 144 0.57 5.42 5.44
CA ILE A 144 1.48 6.45 4.91
C ILE A 144 1.75 7.48 6.01
N TYR A 145 3.02 7.71 6.32
CA TYR A 145 3.45 8.71 7.29
C TYR A 145 4.10 9.90 6.62
N GLN A 146 3.77 11.08 7.13
CA GLN A 146 4.33 12.35 6.71
C GLN A 146 5.51 12.71 7.61
N GLY A 147 6.59 13.19 7.02
CA GLY A 147 7.76 13.68 7.73
C GLY A 147 8.06 15.11 7.33
N ARG A 148 8.60 15.90 8.27
CA ARG A 148 9.27 17.14 7.92
C ARG A 148 10.62 16.78 7.30
N THR A 149 10.91 17.33 6.13
CA THR A 149 12.29 17.41 5.64
C THR A 149 13.10 18.14 6.70
N VAL A 150 13.93 17.43 7.46
CA VAL A 150 14.96 18.08 8.27
C VAL A 150 15.96 18.60 7.23
N ARG A 151 16.01 19.92 7.08
CA ARG A 151 17.07 20.60 6.33
C ARG A 151 18.33 20.62 7.18
#